data_AF-A0A558J157-F1
#
_entry.id   AF-A0A558J157-F1
#
_cell.length_a   1.000
_cell.length_b   1.000
_cell.length_c   1.000
_cell.angle_alpha   90.00
_cell.angle_beta   90.00
_cell.angle_gamma   90.00
#
_symmetry.space_group_name_H-M   'P 1'
#
loop_
_entity.id
_entity.type
_entity.pdbx_description
1 polymer ?
#
loop_
_entity_poly.entity_id
_entity_poly.type
_entity_poly.pdbx_seq_one_letter_code
_entity_poly.pdbx_strand_id
1 'polypeptide(L)'
;MSKSTVIYTKIGEHRGKQRLWLEGNRLARTGITPGQRFNLVAGRKSLTLQFAENGAYKVSRRKRGEVELPVIDITAAELAQALGKVERVRVLVRGNRVDITIHHHDLAESDRMGRLLQSLTKGEPLEIGSIAHGGGVLDHAIHAGLADVGMPSRLAFANELEGAYLEASLANNPVWDEDSIAIQGPMEEVEWHKLPFIHLLCAGLPCTGASLSGRAKNRLDRAEAHETAGSLFIAFMNAIQTLRPAMVLLENVPQYQTTASMTVIRSVLASIGYDVYETILDGYAMGSLERRDRLCMLAVSKGIEVDLEALEPVRQREASIAEVLEPFQVVQDRFKPYSYLADKEARDLAAGKGFRRQLLDGSEASLGTIGRGYSKARSTEPFLRHPDDSGQSRLLTKAEHARVKTVPEMLVQGLSETVSHELLGQGAVHCAFRAVGRLIGNCLRSISEQDKAAWQQKWLKTHSAA
;
A
#
# COMPACT_ATOMS: atom_id res chain seq x y z
N MET A 1 -30.43 -31.04 -4.14
CA MET A 1 -29.64 -30.18 -3.21
C MET A 1 -30.60 -29.44 -2.29
N SER A 2 -30.36 -29.42 -0.97
CA SER A 2 -31.19 -28.61 -0.06
C SER A 2 -31.01 -27.12 -0.39
N LYS A 3 -32.12 -26.37 -0.42
CA LYS A 3 -32.09 -24.92 -0.69
C LYS A 3 -31.29 -24.23 0.42
N SER A 4 -30.37 -23.35 0.04
CA SER A 4 -29.54 -22.56 0.96
C SER A 4 -29.71 -21.07 0.69
N THR A 5 -29.57 -20.26 1.75
CA THR A 5 -29.47 -18.80 1.64
C THR A 5 -28.27 -18.31 2.45
N VAL A 6 -27.46 -17.41 1.87
CA VAL A 6 -26.41 -16.70 2.58
C VAL A 6 -26.78 -15.23 2.67
N ILE A 7 -26.69 -14.64 3.87
CA ILE A 7 -27.04 -13.25 4.14
C ILE A 7 -25.84 -12.59 4.82
N TYR A 8 -25.38 -11.48 4.27
CA TYR A 8 -24.44 -10.59 4.94
C TYR A 8 -25.25 -9.38 5.44
N THR A 9 -25.19 -9.10 6.73
CA THR A 9 -25.96 -7.99 7.32
C THR A 9 -25.25 -7.38 8.51
N LYS A 10 -25.60 -6.12 8.79
CA LYS A 10 -25.21 -5.42 10.01
C LYS A 10 -26.14 -5.81 11.16
N ILE A 11 -25.65 -5.70 12.38
CA ILE A 11 -26.50 -5.66 13.58
C ILE A 11 -27.20 -4.31 13.59
N GLY A 12 -28.53 -4.34 13.53
CA GLY A 12 -29.36 -3.14 13.53
C GLY A 12 -29.69 -2.67 14.95
N GLU A 13 -30.38 -1.54 15.05
CA GLU A 13 -30.91 -1.04 16.32
C GLU A 13 -32.44 -0.96 16.26
N HIS A 14 -33.10 -1.38 17.33
CA HIS A 14 -34.55 -1.24 17.49
C HIS A 14 -34.89 -0.91 18.94
N ARG A 15 -35.46 0.28 19.16
CA ARG A 15 -35.85 0.81 20.49
C ARG A 15 -34.68 0.79 21.49
N GLY A 16 -33.52 1.28 21.07
CA GLY A 16 -32.30 1.33 21.90
C GLY A 16 -31.62 -0.02 22.15
N LYS A 17 -32.10 -1.11 21.54
CA LYS A 17 -31.48 -2.44 21.64
C LYS A 17 -30.90 -2.85 20.29
N GLN A 18 -29.65 -3.27 20.28
CA GLN A 18 -29.01 -3.85 19.10
C GLN A 18 -29.53 -5.27 18.84
N ARG A 19 -29.86 -5.59 17.58
CA ARG A 19 -30.50 -6.86 17.19
C ARG A 19 -30.11 -7.32 15.78
N LEU A 20 -30.03 -8.63 15.58
CA LEU A 20 -30.01 -9.26 14.26
C LEU A 20 -31.44 -9.56 13.83
N TRP A 21 -31.87 -8.90 12.76
CA TRP A 21 -33.19 -9.08 12.17
C TRP A 21 -33.09 -9.83 10.84
N LEU A 22 -33.74 -10.98 10.74
CA LEU A 22 -33.82 -11.78 9.50
C LEU A 22 -35.28 -11.99 9.14
N GLU A 23 -35.66 -11.68 7.90
CA GLU A 23 -37.06 -11.85 7.46
C GLU A 23 -37.21 -12.22 5.99
N GLY A 24 -38.40 -12.73 5.67
CA GLY A 24 -38.88 -12.82 4.29
C GLY A 24 -38.52 -14.11 3.55
N ASN A 25 -38.62 -14.04 2.22
CA ASN A 25 -38.43 -15.19 1.33
C ASN A 25 -37.02 -15.81 1.41
N ARG A 26 -36.04 -15.04 1.91
CA ARG A 26 -34.68 -15.52 2.19
C ARG A 26 -34.66 -16.66 3.23
N LEU A 27 -35.59 -16.65 4.18
CA LEU A 27 -35.81 -17.72 5.15
C LEU A 27 -36.84 -18.74 4.62
N ALA A 28 -37.97 -18.26 4.09
CA ALA A 28 -39.07 -19.14 3.67
C ALA A 28 -38.64 -20.20 2.64
N ARG A 29 -37.76 -19.82 1.70
CA ARG A 29 -37.27 -20.73 0.66
C ARG A 29 -36.49 -21.94 1.19
N THR A 30 -36.01 -21.91 2.43
CA THR A 30 -35.29 -23.04 3.05
C THR A 30 -36.19 -23.92 3.90
N GLY A 31 -37.51 -23.66 3.93
CA GLY A 31 -38.47 -24.38 4.75
C GLY A 31 -38.72 -23.77 6.13
N ILE A 32 -38.19 -22.58 6.40
CA ILE A 32 -38.47 -21.86 7.65
C ILE A 32 -39.84 -21.18 7.55
N THR A 33 -40.75 -21.52 8.44
CA THR A 33 -42.13 -21.00 8.47
C THR A 33 -42.47 -20.34 9.81
N PRO A 34 -43.37 -19.35 9.83
CA PRO A 34 -43.87 -18.81 11.09
C PRO A 34 -44.41 -19.89 12.02
N GLY A 35 -44.11 -19.78 13.30
CA GLY A 35 -44.58 -20.72 14.32
C GLY A 35 -43.58 -21.82 14.68
N GLN A 36 -42.63 -22.15 13.80
CA GLN A 36 -41.54 -23.07 14.13
C GLN A 36 -40.74 -22.60 15.34
N ARG A 37 -40.20 -23.56 16.09
CA ARG A 37 -39.43 -23.30 17.30
C ARG A 37 -37.97 -23.70 17.12
N PHE A 38 -37.07 -23.01 17.81
CA PHE A 38 -35.65 -23.27 17.75
C PHE A 38 -34.95 -22.95 19.08
N ASN A 39 -33.76 -23.51 19.25
CA ASN A 39 -32.83 -23.19 20.32
C ASN A 39 -31.62 -22.45 19.76
N LEU A 40 -31.06 -21.57 20.57
CA LEU A 40 -29.77 -20.95 20.31
C LEU A 40 -28.68 -21.85 20.90
N VAL A 41 -27.80 -22.33 20.02
CA VAL A 41 -26.65 -23.15 20.41
C VAL A 41 -25.40 -22.35 20.10
N ALA A 42 -24.72 -21.91 21.15
CA ALA A 42 -23.41 -21.26 21.01
C ALA A 42 -22.40 -22.31 20.55
N GLY A 43 -21.78 -22.05 19.42
CA GLY A 43 -20.65 -22.79 18.90
C GLY A 43 -19.38 -21.95 18.94
N ARG A 44 -18.29 -22.52 18.44
CA ARG A 44 -17.02 -21.80 18.36
C ARG A 44 -17.10 -20.71 17.30
N LYS A 45 -17.08 -19.44 17.72
CA LYS A 45 -17.24 -18.24 16.85
C LYS A 45 -18.49 -18.30 15.97
N SER A 46 -19.51 -19.02 16.44
CA SER A 46 -20.77 -19.20 15.72
C SER A 46 -21.94 -19.25 16.69
N LEU A 47 -23.09 -18.77 16.25
CA LEU A 47 -24.36 -18.99 16.93
C LEU A 47 -25.25 -19.77 15.97
N THR A 48 -25.67 -20.96 16.38
CA THR A 48 -26.51 -21.83 15.55
C THR A 48 -27.95 -21.81 16.07
N LEU A 49 -28.91 -21.57 15.18
CA LEU A 49 -30.31 -21.82 15.47
C LEU A 49 -30.63 -23.23 15.05
N GLN A 50 -30.88 -24.08 16.03
CA GLN A 50 -31.28 -25.46 15.82
C GLN A 50 -32.78 -25.59 16.03
N PHE A 51 -33.51 -25.85 14.94
CA PHE A 51 -34.96 -25.99 14.99
C PHE A 51 -35.36 -27.31 15.65
N ALA A 52 -36.29 -27.23 16.59
CA ALA A 52 -36.77 -28.35 17.39
C ALA A 52 -38.22 -28.08 17.84
N GLU A 53 -39.02 -29.13 18.02
CA GLU A 53 -40.44 -29.00 18.39
C GLU A 53 -40.65 -28.18 19.68
N ASN A 54 -39.79 -28.40 20.69
CA ASN A 54 -39.85 -27.74 21.99
C ASN A 54 -38.80 -26.63 22.16
N GLY A 55 -38.43 -25.93 21.09
CA GLY A 55 -37.43 -24.85 21.15
C GLY A 55 -37.83 -23.68 22.06
N ALA A 56 -36.88 -23.05 22.73
CA ALA A 56 -37.11 -21.90 23.60
C ALA A 56 -37.62 -20.67 22.82
N TYR A 57 -37.17 -20.51 21.57
CA TYR A 57 -37.50 -19.38 20.70
C TYR A 57 -38.51 -19.78 19.63
N LYS A 58 -39.21 -18.80 19.06
CA LYS A 58 -40.25 -18.99 18.04
C LYS A 58 -40.02 -18.08 16.86
N VAL A 59 -40.13 -18.61 15.64
CA VAL A 59 -40.16 -17.81 14.41
C VAL A 59 -41.43 -16.99 14.38
N SER A 60 -41.26 -15.68 14.38
CA SER A 60 -42.35 -14.70 14.32
C SER A 60 -42.88 -14.56 12.89
N ARG A 61 -44.00 -13.84 12.74
CA ARG A 61 -44.59 -13.53 11.43
C ARG A 61 -44.57 -12.04 11.15
N ARG A 62 -44.39 -11.69 9.88
CA ARG A 62 -44.71 -10.38 9.32
C ARG A 62 -45.68 -10.56 8.18
N LYS A 63 -46.84 -9.87 8.26
CA LYS A 63 -47.80 -9.82 7.16
C LYS A 63 -47.37 -8.77 6.13
N ARG A 64 -47.38 -9.14 4.85
CA ARG A 64 -47.31 -8.22 3.71
C ARG A 64 -48.44 -8.59 2.75
N GLY A 65 -49.53 -7.84 2.80
CA GLY A 65 -50.79 -8.25 2.17
C GLY A 65 -51.29 -9.55 2.79
N GLU A 66 -51.66 -10.52 1.96
CA GLU A 66 -52.12 -11.85 2.40
C GLU A 66 -50.96 -12.82 2.73
N VAL A 67 -49.72 -12.48 2.41
CA VAL A 67 -48.57 -13.36 2.62
C VAL A 67 -48.02 -13.19 4.03
N GLU A 68 -47.94 -14.30 4.77
CA GLU A 68 -47.20 -14.37 6.03
C GLU A 68 -45.74 -14.78 5.79
N LEU A 69 -44.81 -13.93 6.21
CA LEU A 69 -43.38 -14.16 6.06
C LEU A 69 -42.72 -14.47 7.42
N PRO A 70 -41.77 -15.42 7.46
CA PRO A 70 -41.02 -15.71 8.68
C PRO A 70 -40.12 -14.54 9.10
N VAL A 71 -40.00 -14.36 10.40
CA VAL A 71 -39.13 -13.39 11.06
C VAL A 71 -38.36 -14.07 12.18
N ILE A 72 -37.04 -13.90 12.18
CA ILE A 72 -36.14 -14.29 13.27
C ILE A 72 -35.51 -13.00 13.80
N ASP A 73 -35.62 -12.81 15.11
CA ASP A 73 -35.09 -11.65 15.83
C ASP A 73 -34.24 -12.15 16.99
N ILE A 74 -32.95 -11.82 16.95
CA ILE A 74 -31.97 -12.19 17.97
C ILE A 74 -31.35 -10.92 18.54
N THR A 75 -31.29 -10.82 19.85
CA THR A 75 -30.69 -9.68 20.54
C THR A 75 -29.16 -9.69 20.42
N ALA A 76 -28.55 -8.51 20.50
CA ALA A 76 -27.10 -8.40 20.55
C ALA A 76 -26.48 -9.06 21.78
N ALA A 77 -27.22 -9.17 22.90
CA ALA A 77 -26.75 -9.87 24.09
C ALA A 77 -26.59 -11.38 23.82
N GLU A 78 -27.57 -12.00 23.17
CA GLU A 78 -27.50 -13.42 22.77
C GLU A 78 -26.39 -13.65 21.74
N LEU A 79 -26.21 -12.71 20.79
CA LEU A 79 -25.09 -12.76 19.84
C LEU A 79 -23.75 -12.60 20.56
N ALA A 80 -23.66 -11.68 21.51
CA ALA A 80 -22.42 -11.37 22.21
C ALA A 80 -21.93 -12.51 23.09
N GLN A 81 -22.83 -13.36 23.60
CA GLN A 81 -22.46 -14.58 24.31
C GLN A 81 -21.65 -15.54 23.43
N ALA A 82 -21.96 -15.63 22.14
CA ALA A 82 -21.31 -16.58 21.22
C ALA A 82 -20.23 -15.95 20.31
N LEU A 83 -20.42 -14.69 19.92
CA LEU A 83 -19.60 -14.00 18.92
C LEU A 83 -18.83 -12.79 19.49
N GLY A 84 -19.10 -12.39 20.73
CA GLY A 84 -18.68 -11.10 21.25
C GLY A 84 -19.41 -9.93 20.61
N LYS A 85 -18.95 -8.70 20.88
CA LYS A 85 -19.53 -7.50 20.25
C LYS A 85 -19.18 -7.53 18.75
N VAL A 86 -20.20 -7.70 17.92
CA VAL A 86 -20.09 -7.76 16.46
C VAL A 86 -20.94 -6.67 15.82
N GLU A 87 -20.41 -6.06 14.76
CA GLU A 87 -21.14 -5.08 13.96
C GLU A 87 -21.78 -5.71 12.73
N ARG A 88 -21.13 -6.74 12.17
CA ARG A 88 -21.59 -7.47 10.99
C ARG A 88 -21.53 -8.97 11.21
N VAL A 89 -22.46 -9.66 10.59
CA VAL A 89 -22.52 -11.13 10.60
C VAL A 89 -22.74 -11.69 9.20
N ARG A 90 -22.30 -12.93 9.03
CA ARG A 90 -22.67 -13.81 7.92
C ARG A 90 -23.64 -14.85 8.44
N VAL A 91 -24.78 -14.99 7.78
CA VAL A 91 -25.82 -15.95 8.15
C VAL A 91 -26.00 -16.97 7.03
N LEU A 92 -25.81 -18.24 7.33
CA LEU A 92 -26.05 -19.37 6.43
C LEU A 92 -27.29 -20.11 6.87
N VAL A 93 -28.31 -20.11 6.02
CA VAL A 93 -29.60 -20.77 6.25
C VAL A 93 -29.62 -22.04 5.41
N ARG A 94 -29.75 -23.22 6.04
CA ARG A 94 -29.79 -24.54 5.39
C ARG A 94 -30.83 -25.43 6.06
N GLY A 95 -31.95 -25.67 5.37
CA GLY A 95 -33.02 -26.49 5.92
C GLY A 95 -33.51 -25.98 7.28
N ASN A 96 -33.38 -26.83 8.30
CA ASN A 96 -33.76 -26.59 9.69
C ASN A 96 -32.60 -26.06 10.57
N ARG A 97 -31.58 -25.45 9.96
CA ARG A 97 -30.40 -24.91 10.65
C ARG A 97 -30.04 -23.52 10.12
N VAL A 98 -29.74 -22.60 11.02
CA VAL A 98 -29.20 -21.27 10.69
C VAL A 98 -27.89 -21.07 11.43
N ASP A 99 -26.78 -20.97 10.71
CA ASP A 99 -25.46 -20.69 11.26
C ASP A 99 -25.15 -19.21 11.11
N ILE A 100 -24.91 -18.52 12.23
CA ILE A 100 -24.51 -17.11 12.27
C ILE A 100 -23.04 -17.07 12.67
N THR A 101 -22.20 -16.46 11.82
CA THR A 101 -20.76 -16.28 12.07
C THR A 101 -20.38 -14.82 11.95
N ILE A 102 -19.22 -14.46 12.50
CA ILE A 102 -18.63 -13.12 12.33
C ILE A 102 -18.39 -12.84 10.84
N HIS A 103 -18.59 -11.59 10.42
CA HIS A 103 -18.30 -11.18 9.04
C HIS A 103 -16.80 -11.31 8.73
N HIS A 104 -16.45 -11.80 7.54
CA HIS A 104 -15.06 -12.07 7.16
C HIS A 104 -14.16 -10.83 7.16
N HIS A 105 -14.67 -9.64 6.79
CA HIS A 105 -13.91 -8.39 6.95
C HIS A 105 -13.63 -8.03 8.42
N ASP A 106 -14.58 -8.26 9.35
CA ASP A 106 -14.37 -7.99 10.78
C ASP A 106 -13.34 -8.97 11.36
N LEU A 107 -13.38 -10.24 10.91
CA LEU A 107 -12.36 -11.24 11.25
C LEU A 107 -10.98 -10.85 10.71
N ALA A 108 -10.90 -10.39 9.45
CA ALA A 108 -9.66 -9.94 8.84
C ALA A 108 -9.05 -8.74 9.56
N GLU A 109 -9.89 -7.79 10.00
CA GLU A 109 -9.48 -6.64 10.80
C GLU A 109 -8.97 -7.06 12.19
N SER A 110 -9.71 -7.94 12.85
CA SER A 110 -9.28 -8.48 14.13
C SER A 110 -7.98 -9.27 14.03
N ASP A 111 -7.80 -10.06 12.98
CA ASP A 111 -6.60 -10.87 12.75
C ASP A 111 -5.36 -10.00 12.51
N ARG A 112 -5.44 -9.05 11.56
CA ARG A 112 -4.30 -8.19 11.22
C ARG A 112 -3.82 -7.33 12.38
N MET A 113 -4.76 -6.78 13.16
CA MET A 113 -4.41 -6.03 14.37
C MET A 113 -3.87 -6.93 15.47
N GLY A 114 -4.44 -8.13 15.65
CA GLY A 114 -3.94 -9.09 16.62
C GLY A 114 -2.49 -9.47 16.38
N ARG A 115 -2.14 -9.81 15.12
CA ARG A 115 -0.76 -10.14 14.71
C ARG A 115 0.20 -8.96 14.94
N LEU A 116 -0.16 -7.76 14.48
CA LEU A 116 0.65 -6.56 14.68
C LEU A 116 0.94 -6.32 16.17
N LEU A 117 -0.09 -6.31 17.01
CA LEU A 117 0.06 -6.04 18.43
C LEU A 117 0.83 -7.13 19.16
N GLN A 118 0.69 -8.38 18.73
CA GLN A 118 1.49 -9.48 19.27
C GLN A 118 2.98 -9.25 19.01
N SER A 119 3.36 -8.93 17.77
CA SER A 119 4.76 -8.66 17.44
C SER A 119 5.28 -7.42 18.17
N LEU A 120 4.51 -6.33 18.22
CA LEU A 120 4.88 -5.13 18.98
C LEU A 120 5.08 -5.40 20.48
N THR A 121 4.19 -6.20 21.09
CA THR A 121 4.27 -6.52 22.54
C THR A 121 5.50 -7.37 22.86
N LYS A 122 5.89 -8.26 21.95
CA LYS A 122 7.06 -9.13 22.11
C LYS A 122 8.38 -8.49 21.66
N GLY A 123 8.32 -7.33 20.99
CA GLY A 123 9.49 -6.73 20.34
C GLY A 123 9.98 -7.52 19.12
N GLU A 124 9.11 -8.31 18.49
CA GLU A 124 9.43 -9.00 17.24
C GLU A 124 9.49 -7.98 16.07
N PRO A 125 10.31 -8.23 15.03
CA PRO A 125 10.35 -7.36 13.86
C PRO A 125 9.00 -7.20 13.17
N LEU A 126 8.74 -6.01 12.63
CA LEU A 126 7.65 -5.81 11.69
C LEU A 126 7.98 -6.50 10.36
N GLU A 127 7.25 -7.57 10.06
CA GLU A 127 7.22 -8.18 8.73
C GLU A 127 6.69 -7.22 7.65
N ILE A 128 7.50 -6.97 6.62
CA ILE A 128 7.20 -6.07 5.49
C ILE A 128 7.19 -6.85 4.18
N GLY A 129 6.12 -6.72 3.39
CA GLY A 129 6.09 -7.21 2.01
C GLY A 129 6.34 -6.06 1.03
N SER A 130 7.01 -6.35 -0.07
CA SER A 130 7.29 -5.37 -1.13
C SER A 130 6.73 -5.85 -2.47
N ILE A 131 6.06 -4.96 -3.21
CA ILE A 131 5.60 -5.23 -4.58
C ILE A 131 6.01 -4.09 -5.51
N ALA A 132 6.33 -4.42 -6.76
CA ALA A 132 7.02 -3.50 -7.68
C ALA A 132 8.27 -2.92 -7.00
N HIS A 133 9.08 -3.83 -6.44
CA HIS A 133 10.20 -3.53 -5.56
C HIS A 133 11.30 -2.70 -6.24
N GLY A 134 11.49 -2.87 -7.54
CA GLY A 134 12.61 -2.33 -8.28
C GLY A 134 13.94 -2.75 -7.64
N GLY A 135 14.81 -1.77 -7.38
CA GLY A 135 16.04 -1.96 -6.60
C GLY A 135 15.87 -1.85 -5.08
N GLY A 136 14.62 -1.77 -4.58
CA GLY A 136 14.31 -1.66 -3.15
C GLY A 136 14.64 -0.32 -2.50
N VAL A 137 14.63 0.78 -3.27
CA VAL A 137 14.87 2.14 -2.75
C VAL A 137 13.78 2.56 -1.74
N LEU A 138 12.51 2.28 -2.06
CA LEU A 138 11.38 2.58 -1.18
C LEU A 138 11.49 1.75 0.11
N ASP A 139 11.70 0.45 -0.02
CA ASP A 139 11.81 -0.47 1.12
C ASP A 139 12.97 -0.08 2.03
N HIS A 140 14.16 0.14 1.48
CA HIS A 140 15.31 0.60 2.26
C HIS A 140 14.98 1.89 3.01
N ALA A 141 14.31 2.86 2.38
CA ALA A 141 13.92 4.10 3.05
C ALA A 141 12.99 3.82 4.24
N ILE A 142 11.98 2.98 4.07
CA ILE A 142 11.03 2.62 5.13
C ILE A 142 11.71 1.87 6.27
N HIS A 143 12.53 0.86 5.97
CA HIS A 143 13.30 0.12 6.98
C HIS A 143 14.25 1.05 7.76
N ALA A 144 14.93 1.97 7.08
CA ALA A 144 15.79 2.96 7.73
C ALA A 144 14.99 3.90 8.64
N GLY A 145 13.81 4.35 8.21
CA GLY A 145 12.96 5.23 9.01
C GLY A 145 12.41 4.54 10.27
N LEU A 146 12.03 3.27 10.15
CA LEU A 146 11.64 2.45 11.30
C LEU A 146 12.81 2.27 12.27
N ALA A 147 14.02 2.02 11.75
CA ALA A 147 15.24 1.89 12.55
C ALA A 147 15.62 3.20 13.27
N ASP A 148 15.38 4.37 12.68
CA ASP A 148 15.63 5.69 13.32
C ASP A 148 14.86 5.86 14.63
N VAL A 149 13.72 5.19 14.73
CA VAL A 149 12.90 5.14 15.95
C VAL A 149 12.97 3.78 16.60
N GLY A 150 14.06 3.03 16.44
CA GLY A 150 14.31 1.76 17.12
C GLY A 150 13.17 0.73 16.97
N MET A 151 12.48 0.73 15.82
CA MET A 151 11.47 -0.26 15.49
C MET A 151 12.11 -1.34 14.61
N PRO A 152 12.28 -2.57 15.10
CA PRO A 152 12.82 -3.65 14.28
C PRO A 152 11.85 -3.96 13.12
N SER A 153 12.41 -4.23 11.95
CA SER A 153 11.64 -4.55 10.75
C SER A 153 12.42 -5.53 9.88
N ARG A 154 11.69 -6.32 9.10
CA ARG A 154 12.23 -7.42 8.29
C ARG A 154 11.49 -7.50 6.95
N LEU A 155 12.21 -7.68 5.85
CA LEU A 155 11.60 -7.91 4.55
C LEU A 155 11.15 -9.37 4.44
N ALA A 156 9.86 -9.63 4.42
CA ALA A 156 9.31 -10.98 4.32
C ALA A 156 9.38 -11.52 2.90
N PHE A 157 9.05 -10.68 1.93
CA PHE A 157 9.18 -11.00 0.51
C PHE A 157 9.29 -9.71 -0.29
N ALA A 158 9.87 -9.81 -1.49
CA ALA A 158 9.73 -8.78 -2.50
C ALA A 158 9.38 -9.37 -3.87
N ASN A 159 8.43 -8.72 -4.54
CA ASN A 159 8.05 -9.02 -5.92
C ASN A 159 8.53 -7.92 -6.88
N GLU A 160 9.24 -8.34 -7.93
CA GLU A 160 9.71 -7.48 -9.01
C GLU A 160 9.60 -8.20 -10.36
N LEU A 161 9.15 -7.47 -11.38
CA LEU A 161 9.02 -7.99 -12.73
C LEU A 161 10.38 -8.10 -13.42
N GLU A 162 11.20 -7.07 -13.28
CA GLU A 162 12.46 -6.91 -14.00
C GLU A 162 13.61 -7.57 -13.23
N GLY A 163 14.06 -8.73 -13.71
CA GLY A 163 15.12 -9.52 -13.05
C GLY A 163 16.40 -8.71 -12.78
N ALA A 164 16.79 -7.79 -13.67
CA ALA A 164 17.98 -6.96 -13.46
C ALA A 164 17.88 -6.05 -12.23
N TYR A 165 16.68 -5.58 -11.88
CA TYR A 165 16.48 -4.75 -10.68
C TYR A 165 16.40 -5.61 -9.43
N LEU A 166 15.77 -6.79 -9.52
CA LEU A 166 15.73 -7.75 -8.42
C LEU A 166 17.13 -8.25 -8.05
N GLU A 167 17.93 -8.65 -9.04
CA GLU A 167 19.33 -9.06 -8.85
C GLU A 167 20.17 -7.94 -8.22
N ALA A 168 19.97 -6.69 -8.67
CA ALA A 168 20.63 -5.54 -8.07
C ALA A 168 20.25 -5.36 -6.59
N SER A 169 18.97 -5.54 -6.24
CA SER A 169 18.51 -5.46 -4.85
C SER A 169 19.07 -6.59 -4.01
N LEU A 170 19.02 -7.84 -4.49
CA LEU A 170 19.56 -9.01 -3.78
C LEU A 170 21.06 -8.87 -3.50
N ALA A 171 21.82 -8.33 -4.45
CA ALA A 171 23.26 -8.16 -4.28
C ALA A 171 23.64 -7.05 -3.29
N ASN A 172 22.82 -6.00 -3.15
CA ASN A 172 23.24 -4.74 -2.56
C ASN A 172 22.37 -4.23 -1.40
N ASN A 173 21.12 -4.67 -1.27
CA ASN A 173 20.16 -4.07 -0.34
C ASN A 173 20.16 -4.84 1.00
N PRO A 174 20.45 -4.19 2.14
CA PRO A 174 20.66 -4.88 3.42
C PRO A 174 19.34 -5.24 4.11
N VAL A 175 18.19 -4.94 3.48
CA VAL A 175 16.87 -5.32 3.98
C VAL A 175 16.58 -6.81 3.79
N TRP A 176 17.33 -7.49 2.90
CA TRP A 176 17.23 -8.93 2.68
C TRP A 176 17.89 -9.71 3.81
N ASP A 177 17.27 -10.83 4.18
CA ASP A 177 17.83 -11.84 5.06
C ASP A 177 17.66 -13.26 4.48
N GLU A 178 18.13 -14.28 5.22
CA GLU A 178 18.11 -15.68 4.78
C GLU A 178 16.71 -16.26 4.60
N ASP A 179 15.71 -15.71 5.28
CA ASP A 179 14.31 -16.16 5.25
C ASP A 179 13.45 -15.34 4.26
N SER A 180 14.04 -14.32 3.61
CA SER A 180 13.35 -13.43 2.69
C SER A 180 13.02 -14.14 1.37
N ILE A 181 11.80 -13.99 0.88
CA ILE A 181 11.37 -14.62 -0.38
C ILE A 181 11.52 -13.63 -1.55
N ALA A 182 12.41 -13.92 -2.49
CA ALA A 182 12.55 -13.18 -3.74
C ALA A 182 11.60 -13.74 -4.82
N ILE A 183 10.75 -12.88 -5.39
CA ILE A 183 9.74 -13.26 -6.36
C ILE A 183 9.97 -12.47 -7.65
N GLN A 184 10.59 -13.11 -8.65
CA GLN A 184 10.69 -12.54 -9.98
C GLN A 184 9.45 -12.89 -10.80
N GLY A 185 8.68 -11.88 -11.21
CA GLY A 185 7.54 -12.07 -12.10
C GLY A 185 6.49 -10.98 -11.97
N PRO A 186 5.49 -10.98 -12.88
CA PRO A 186 4.37 -10.05 -12.82
C PRO A 186 3.55 -10.28 -11.54
N MET A 187 3.19 -9.19 -10.87
CA MET A 187 2.43 -9.24 -9.62
C MET A 187 1.04 -9.89 -9.78
N GLU A 188 0.50 -9.89 -11.00
CA GLU A 188 -0.75 -10.53 -11.38
C GLU A 188 -0.71 -12.06 -11.24
N GLU A 189 0.47 -12.67 -11.36
CA GLU A 189 0.67 -14.12 -11.32
C GLU A 189 1.04 -14.63 -9.93
N VAL A 190 1.35 -13.74 -8.98
CA VAL A 190 1.81 -14.13 -7.65
C VAL A 190 0.66 -14.74 -6.84
N GLU A 191 0.90 -15.93 -6.32
CA GLU A 191 -0.01 -16.62 -5.42
C GLU A 191 0.12 -16.08 -3.99
N TRP A 192 -0.42 -14.88 -3.73
CA TRP A 192 -0.30 -14.17 -2.46
C TRP A 192 -0.69 -14.98 -1.22
N HIS A 193 -1.58 -15.96 -1.36
CA HIS A 193 -2.05 -16.82 -0.27
C HIS A 193 -1.00 -17.86 0.19
N LYS A 194 0.08 -18.04 -0.57
CA LYS A 194 1.23 -18.90 -0.23
C LYS A 194 2.35 -18.16 0.49
N LEU A 195 2.29 -16.82 0.52
CA LEU A 195 3.32 -15.99 1.13
C LEU A 195 3.12 -15.86 2.64
N PRO A 196 4.19 -15.56 3.41
CA PRO A 196 4.07 -15.31 4.83
C PRO A 196 3.15 -14.12 5.11
N PHE A 197 2.60 -14.08 6.33
CA PHE A 197 1.87 -12.90 6.77
C PHE A 197 2.81 -11.70 6.87
N ILE A 198 2.24 -10.51 6.70
CA ILE A 198 2.97 -9.25 6.82
C ILE A 198 2.17 -8.26 7.68
N HIS A 199 2.87 -7.27 8.24
CA HIS A 199 2.30 -6.15 8.96
C HIS A 199 2.15 -4.92 8.07
N LEU A 200 3.12 -4.69 7.18
CA LEU A 200 3.13 -3.56 6.24
C LEU A 200 3.36 -4.09 4.82
N LEU A 201 2.57 -3.61 3.86
CA LEU A 201 2.83 -3.81 2.43
C LEU A 201 3.30 -2.50 1.81
N CYS A 202 4.51 -2.47 1.26
CA CYS A 202 5.05 -1.36 0.50
C CYS A 202 4.86 -1.59 -1.02
N ALA A 203 4.43 -0.57 -1.75
CA ALA A 203 4.18 -0.67 -3.18
C ALA A 203 4.63 0.59 -3.94
N GLY A 204 5.58 0.43 -4.87
CA GLY A 204 5.98 1.46 -5.84
C GLY A 204 5.31 1.24 -7.19
N LEU A 205 3.97 1.33 -7.27
CA LEU A 205 3.23 0.88 -8.46
C LEU A 205 3.67 1.61 -9.74
N PRO A 206 3.79 0.90 -10.89
CA PRO A 206 4.19 1.52 -12.15
C PRO A 206 3.33 2.73 -12.53
N CYS A 207 3.98 3.87 -12.73
CA CYS A 207 3.32 5.14 -13.02
C CYS A 207 3.26 5.48 -14.53
N THR A 208 3.63 4.57 -15.43
CA THR A 208 3.72 4.86 -16.87
C THR A 208 2.37 5.27 -17.48
N GLY A 209 1.26 4.76 -16.94
CA GLY A 209 -0.09 5.19 -17.29
C GLY A 209 -0.49 6.54 -16.69
N ALA A 210 0.02 6.91 -15.51
CA ALA A 210 -0.43 8.11 -14.79
C ALA A 210 0.47 9.34 -14.98
N SER A 211 1.77 9.14 -15.19
CA SER A 211 2.76 10.21 -15.35
C SER A 211 2.48 11.05 -16.61
N LEU A 212 2.75 12.36 -16.53
CA LEU A 212 2.53 13.27 -17.66
C LEU A 212 3.31 12.85 -18.92
N SER A 213 4.57 12.48 -18.76
CA SER A 213 5.43 12.02 -19.86
C SER A 213 4.98 10.67 -20.42
N GLY A 214 4.56 9.74 -19.56
CA GLY A 214 4.03 8.44 -19.97
C GLY A 214 2.70 8.56 -20.72
N ARG A 215 1.76 9.37 -20.22
CA ARG A 215 0.48 9.66 -20.89
C ARG A 215 0.67 10.31 -22.25
N ALA A 216 1.53 11.32 -22.33
CA ALA A 216 1.82 11.99 -23.60
C ALA A 216 2.45 11.03 -24.62
N LYS A 217 3.43 10.21 -24.20
CA LYS A 217 4.11 9.24 -25.06
C LYS A 217 3.14 8.20 -25.63
N ASN A 218 2.24 7.69 -24.78
CA ASN A 218 1.30 6.62 -25.12
C ASN A 218 -0.05 7.14 -25.63
N ARG A 219 -0.24 8.47 -25.71
CA ARG A 219 -1.49 9.13 -26.17
C ARG A 219 -2.72 8.66 -25.39
N LEU A 220 -2.60 8.62 -24.06
CA LEU A 220 -3.62 8.07 -23.18
C LEU A 220 -4.57 9.16 -22.66
N ASP A 221 -5.87 8.96 -22.89
CA ASP A 221 -6.91 9.81 -22.31
C ASP A 221 -7.00 9.66 -20.80
N ARG A 222 -6.80 8.44 -20.29
CA ARG A 222 -6.82 8.09 -18.85
C ARG A 222 -5.72 7.09 -18.52
N ALA A 223 -5.30 7.06 -17.25
CA ALA A 223 -4.16 6.24 -16.83
C ALA A 223 -4.39 4.74 -17.02
N GLU A 224 -5.63 4.32 -16.80
CA GLU A 224 -6.10 2.93 -16.85
C GLU A 224 -6.13 2.37 -18.28
N ALA A 225 -6.01 3.22 -19.31
CA ALA A 225 -5.93 2.79 -20.71
C ALA A 225 -4.54 2.29 -21.11
N HIS A 226 -3.54 2.38 -20.22
CA HIS A 226 -2.21 1.84 -20.49
C HIS A 226 -2.25 0.31 -20.52
N GLU A 227 -1.74 -0.29 -21.61
CA GLU A 227 -1.82 -1.74 -21.88
C GLU A 227 -1.32 -2.61 -20.73
N THR A 228 -0.12 -2.32 -20.19
CA THR A 228 0.49 -3.14 -19.13
C THR A 228 0.33 -2.58 -17.71
N ALA A 229 0.23 -1.26 -17.53
CA ALA A 229 0.17 -0.63 -16.21
C ALA A 229 -1.26 -0.33 -15.74
N GLY A 230 -2.22 -0.25 -16.67
CA GLY A 230 -3.57 0.25 -16.39
C GLY A 230 -4.35 -0.61 -15.40
N SER A 231 -4.11 -1.92 -15.40
CA SER A 231 -4.78 -2.91 -14.54
C SER A 231 -4.02 -3.25 -13.25
N LEU A 232 -2.78 -2.80 -13.06
CA LEU A 232 -1.93 -3.24 -11.94
C LEU A 232 -2.50 -2.91 -10.55
N PHE A 233 -3.34 -1.88 -10.46
CA PHE A 233 -4.05 -1.59 -9.21
C PHE A 233 -4.99 -2.74 -8.78
N ILE A 234 -5.50 -3.56 -9.72
CA ILE A 234 -6.30 -4.75 -9.41
C ILE A 234 -5.43 -5.80 -8.72
N ALA A 235 -4.23 -6.07 -9.24
CA ALA A 235 -3.30 -7.00 -8.63
C ALA A 235 -2.83 -6.53 -7.24
N PHE A 236 -2.57 -5.23 -7.10
CA PHE A 236 -2.32 -4.60 -5.81
C PHE A 236 -3.46 -4.83 -4.82
N MET A 237 -4.71 -4.58 -5.23
CA MET A 237 -5.88 -4.80 -4.37
C MET A 237 -6.06 -6.29 -4.01
N ASN A 238 -5.78 -7.21 -4.93
CA ASN A 238 -5.81 -8.65 -4.66
C ASN A 238 -4.75 -9.06 -3.61
N ALA A 239 -3.55 -8.49 -3.69
CA ALA A 239 -2.50 -8.70 -2.69
C ALA A 239 -2.96 -8.23 -1.30
N ILE A 240 -3.50 -7.01 -1.18
CA ILE A 240 -4.01 -6.47 0.09
C ILE A 240 -5.14 -7.34 0.65
N GLN A 241 -6.10 -7.74 -0.18
CA GLN A 241 -7.26 -8.52 0.26
C GLN A 241 -6.87 -9.93 0.73
N THR A 242 -5.78 -10.48 0.20
CA THR A 242 -5.27 -11.81 0.55
C THR A 242 -4.36 -11.75 1.77
N LEU A 243 -3.32 -10.91 1.72
CA LEU A 243 -2.28 -10.77 2.76
C LEU A 243 -2.82 -10.08 4.02
N ARG A 244 -3.81 -9.18 3.86
CA ARG A 244 -4.48 -8.45 4.94
C ARG A 244 -3.46 -7.83 5.92
N PRO A 245 -2.53 -6.99 5.45
CA PRO A 245 -1.54 -6.33 6.31
C PRO A 245 -2.24 -5.35 7.25
N ALA A 246 -1.63 -5.00 8.38
CA ALA A 246 -2.16 -3.95 9.24
C ALA A 246 -2.04 -2.56 8.62
N MET A 247 -1.06 -2.37 7.73
CA MET A 247 -0.79 -1.11 7.03
C MET A 247 -0.42 -1.37 5.57
N VAL A 248 -0.74 -0.42 4.70
CA VAL A 248 -0.37 -0.42 3.28
C VAL A 248 0.20 0.94 2.93
N LEU A 249 1.39 0.96 2.34
CA LEU A 249 2.03 2.13 1.80
C LEU A 249 2.07 2.04 0.27
N LEU A 250 1.53 3.05 -0.39
CA LEU A 250 1.58 3.20 -1.85
C LEU A 250 2.36 4.48 -2.21
N GLU A 251 3.41 4.32 -3.00
CA GLU A 251 4.11 5.40 -3.68
C GLU A 251 3.62 5.52 -5.13
N ASN A 252 3.44 6.76 -5.59
CA ASN A 252 3.23 7.03 -7.02
C ASN A 252 3.55 8.48 -7.41
N VAL A 253 3.38 8.82 -8.69
CA VAL A 253 3.41 10.21 -9.14
C VAL A 253 2.18 10.97 -8.62
N PRO A 254 2.26 12.30 -8.40
CA PRO A 254 1.13 13.10 -7.91
C PRO A 254 -0.14 12.95 -8.76
N GLN A 255 0.00 12.80 -10.08
CA GLN A 255 -1.14 12.65 -11.00
C GLN A 255 -1.95 11.37 -10.76
N TYR A 256 -1.37 10.37 -10.09
CA TYR A 256 -2.08 9.15 -9.74
C TYR A 256 -3.23 9.42 -8.77
N GLN A 257 -3.12 10.45 -7.92
CA GLN A 257 -4.10 10.81 -6.90
C GLN A 257 -5.52 11.00 -7.47
N THR A 258 -5.62 11.56 -8.68
CA THR A 258 -6.89 11.90 -9.32
C THR A 258 -7.36 10.84 -10.33
N THR A 259 -6.74 9.66 -10.35
CA THR A 259 -7.11 8.56 -11.27
C THR A 259 -8.37 7.82 -10.81
N ALA A 260 -8.99 7.07 -11.72
CA ALA A 260 -10.09 6.17 -11.36
C ALA A 260 -9.57 5.03 -10.48
N SER A 261 -8.36 4.53 -10.77
CA SER A 261 -7.68 3.53 -9.93
C SER A 261 -7.58 3.98 -8.47
N MET A 262 -7.09 5.20 -8.21
CA MET A 262 -6.97 5.70 -6.84
C MET A 262 -8.34 5.89 -6.17
N THR A 263 -9.36 6.27 -6.95
CA THR A 263 -10.74 6.36 -6.45
C THR A 263 -11.29 5.02 -5.99
N VAL A 264 -11.03 3.95 -6.75
CA VAL A 264 -11.40 2.59 -6.36
C VAL A 264 -10.60 2.13 -5.15
N ILE A 265 -9.28 2.35 -5.14
CA ILE A 265 -8.40 1.99 -4.01
C ILE A 265 -8.94 2.58 -2.71
N ARG A 266 -9.16 3.90 -2.64
CA ARG A 266 -9.73 4.57 -1.46
C ARG A 266 -11.04 3.94 -1.01
N SER A 267 -11.98 3.79 -1.94
CA SER A 267 -13.31 3.27 -1.63
C SER A 267 -13.28 1.83 -1.10
N VAL A 268 -12.45 0.97 -1.69
CA VAL A 268 -12.37 -0.44 -1.30
C VAL A 268 -11.65 -0.56 0.05
N LEU A 269 -10.51 0.09 0.24
CA LEU A 269 -9.77 0.08 1.51
C LEU A 269 -10.64 0.54 2.69
N ALA A 270 -11.37 1.66 2.52
CA ALA A 270 -12.33 2.14 3.51
C ALA A 270 -13.41 1.09 3.83
N SER A 271 -13.93 0.38 2.81
CA SER A 271 -14.98 -0.63 2.98
C SER A 271 -14.52 -1.90 3.73
N ILE A 272 -13.22 -2.20 3.69
CA ILE A 272 -12.60 -3.39 4.32
C ILE A 272 -11.85 -3.06 5.63
N GLY A 273 -12.05 -1.85 6.17
CA GLY A 273 -11.66 -1.47 7.53
C GLY A 273 -10.27 -0.84 7.64
N TYR A 274 -9.83 -0.12 6.61
CA TYR A 274 -8.68 0.78 6.71
C TYR A 274 -9.14 2.24 6.74
N ASP A 275 -8.43 3.06 7.50
CA ASP A 275 -8.45 4.51 7.36
C ASP A 275 -7.33 4.90 6.39
N VAL A 276 -7.63 5.75 5.41
CA VAL A 276 -6.73 6.07 4.29
C VAL A 276 -6.29 7.52 4.38
N TYR A 277 -4.98 7.73 4.40
CA TYR A 277 -4.34 9.03 4.48
C TYR A 277 -3.48 9.24 3.22
N GLU A 278 -3.50 10.45 2.67
CA GLU A 278 -2.75 10.80 1.45
C GLU A 278 -2.03 12.13 1.63
N THR A 279 -0.79 12.22 1.14
CA THR A 279 -0.07 13.49 1.00
C THR A 279 0.83 13.46 -0.23
N ILE A 280 1.17 14.65 -0.73
CA ILE A 280 2.23 14.82 -1.72
C ILE A 280 3.51 15.17 -0.97
N LEU A 281 4.48 14.27 -1.02
CA LEU A 281 5.83 14.50 -0.50
C LEU A 281 6.61 15.32 -1.51
N ASP A 282 6.93 16.56 -1.16
CA ASP A 282 7.89 17.39 -1.88
C ASP A 282 9.30 16.90 -1.55
N GLY A 283 9.94 16.21 -2.50
CA GLY A 283 11.28 15.65 -2.30
C GLY A 283 12.32 16.72 -1.95
N TYR A 284 12.17 17.93 -2.49
CA TYR A 284 13.06 19.04 -2.16
C TYR A 284 12.86 19.45 -0.71
N ALA A 285 11.63 19.77 -0.30
CA ALA A 285 11.32 20.15 1.09
C ALA A 285 11.75 19.07 2.09
N MET A 286 11.68 17.79 1.71
CA MET A 286 12.07 16.64 2.54
C MET A 286 13.58 16.35 2.57
N GLY A 287 14.38 17.11 1.83
CA GLY A 287 15.84 17.10 1.95
C GLY A 287 16.61 16.51 0.76
N SER A 288 15.99 16.30 -0.40
CA SER A 288 16.68 15.93 -1.66
C SER A 288 17.05 17.17 -2.48
N LEU A 289 18.14 17.09 -3.25
CA LEU A 289 18.49 18.13 -4.24
C LEU A 289 17.64 18.05 -5.51
N GLU A 290 17.02 16.91 -5.78
CA GLU A 290 16.08 16.75 -6.89
C GLU A 290 14.71 17.28 -6.50
N ARG A 291 14.16 18.17 -7.33
CA ARG A 291 12.75 18.55 -7.28
C ARG A 291 11.90 17.42 -7.84
N ARG A 292 11.41 16.56 -6.95
CA ARG A 292 10.61 15.39 -7.31
C ARG A 292 9.53 15.15 -6.28
N ASP A 293 8.30 15.40 -6.69
CA ASP A 293 7.13 15.18 -5.85
C ASP A 293 6.62 13.76 -5.99
N ARG A 294 6.12 13.19 -4.89
CA ARG A 294 5.52 11.85 -4.86
C ARG A 294 4.25 11.80 -4.04
N LEU A 295 3.24 11.13 -4.59
CA LEU A 295 2.09 10.70 -3.82
C LEU A 295 2.56 9.63 -2.83
N CYS A 296 2.22 9.83 -1.57
CA CYS A 296 2.30 8.85 -0.50
C CYS A 296 0.88 8.61 0.01
N MET A 297 0.36 7.40 -0.20
CA MET A 297 -0.84 6.94 0.49
C MET A 297 -0.46 5.94 1.57
N LEU A 298 -0.93 6.18 2.79
CA LEU A 298 -0.82 5.28 3.91
C LEU A 298 -2.23 4.86 4.33
N ALA A 299 -2.56 3.59 4.15
CA ALA A 299 -3.78 3.00 4.68
C ALA A 299 -3.45 2.17 5.91
N VAL A 300 -4.12 2.43 7.02
CA VAL A 300 -3.88 1.75 8.31
C VAL A 300 -5.16 1.11 8.80
N SER A 301 -5.04 -0.04 9.46
CA SER A 301 -6.18 -0.65 10.12
C SER A 301 -6.73 0.30 11.18
N LYS A 302 -8.06 0.36 11.31
CA LYS A 302 -8.73 1.21 12.31
C LYS A 302 -8.10 1.06 13.69
N GLY A 303 -7.96 2.17 14.40
CA GLY A 303 -7.32 2.24 15.72
C GLY A 303 -5.80 2.48 15.68
N ILE A 304 -5.22 2.65 14.49
CA ILE A 304 -3.90 3.25 14.33
C ILE A 304 -4.12 4.72 13.94
N GLU A 305 -3.74 5.64 14.81
CA GLU A 305 -3.82 7.07 14.56
C GLU A 305 -2.62 7.53 13.72
N VAL A 306 -2.87 8.31 12.68
CA VAL A 306 -1.84 8.85 11.78
C VAL A 306 -2.02 10.34 11.67
N ASP A 307 -0.94 11.07 11.96
CA ASP A 307 -0.85 12.51 11.72
C ASP A 307 0.20 12.78 10.64
N LEU A 308 -0.26 13.08 9.42
CA LEU A 308 0.63 13.41 8.31
C LEU A 308 1.29 14.79 8.47
N GLU A 309 0.76 15.67 9.33
CA GLU A 309 1.36 16.99 9.60
C GLU A 309 2.64 16.86 10.42
N ALA A 310 2.83 15.73 11.11
CA ALA A 310 4.06 15.40 11.84
C ALA A 310 5.23 14.95 10.93
N LEU A 311 5.06 14.95 9.60
CA LEU A 311 6.14 14.63 8.66
C LEU A 311 7.18 15.74 8.64
N GLU A 312 8.40 15.39 9.05
CA GLU A 312 9.55 16.29 9.05
C GLU A 312 10.72 15.70 8.25
N PRO A 313 11.57 16.55 7.62
CA PRO A 313 12.81 16.09 7.00
C PRO A 313 13.71 15.36 7.99
N VAL A 314 14.26 14.22 7.59
CA VAL A 314 15.18 13.41 8.43
C VAL A 314 16.64 13.85 8.34
N ARG A 315 16.92 14.88 7.53
CA ARG A 315 18.26 15.39 7.28
C ARG A 315 18.22 16.86 6.89
N GLN A 316 19.35 17.52 7.02
CA GLN A 316 19.61 18.78 6.34
C GLN A 316 20.16 18.48 4.95
N ARG A 317 19.62 19.18 3.94
CA ARG A 317 20.09 19.11 2.56
C ARG A 317 21.33 19.98 2.39
N GLU A 318 22.18 19.58 1.46
CA GLU A 318 23.29 20.34 0.91
C GLU A 318 22.83 21.71 0.41
N ALA A 319 23.74 22.70 0.46
CA ALA A 319 23.42 24.05 0.00
C ALA A 319 23.45 24.15 -1.53
N SER A 320 24.24 23.31 -2.19
CA SER A 320 24.43 23.30 -3.64
C SER A 320 24.61 21.88 -4.21
N ILE A 321 24.39 21.72 -5.51
CA ILE A 321 24.67 20.47 -6.22
C ILE A 321 26.16 20.11 -6.16
N ALA A 322 27.05 21.11 -6.17
CA ALA A 322 28.50 20.91 -6.14
C ALA A 322 28.98 20.04 -4.96
N GLU A 323 28.29 20.09 -3.82
CA GLU A 323 28.62 19.30 -2.62
C GLU A 323 28.46 17.79 -2.80
N VAL A 324 27.68 17.34 -3.78
CA VAL A 324 27.43 15.91 -4.04
C VAL A 324 28.09 15.40 -5.33
N LEU A 325 28.80 16.26 -6.06
CA LEU A 325 29.48 15.89 -7.30
C LEU A 325 30.77 15.12 -7.03
N GLU A 326 31.16 14.27 -7.99
CA GLU A 326 32.48 13.67 -7.97
C GLU A 326 33.56 14.71 -8.28
N PRO A 327 34.78 14.52 -7.75
CA PRO A 327 35.92 15.37 -8.10
C PRO A 327 36.11 15.43 -9.62
N PHE A 328 36.46 16.60 -10.14
CA PHE A 328 36.60 16.85 -11.58
C PHE A 328 37.49 15.81 -12.29
N GLN A 329 38.59 15.40 -11.64
CA GLN A 329 39.55 14.42 -12.17
C GLN A 329 38.91 13.06 -12.47
N VAL A 330 37.84 12.68 -11.77
CA VAL A 330 37.11 11.42 -11.98
C VAL A 330 36.18 11.51 -13.21
N VAL A 331 35.75 12.72 -13.57
CA VAL A 331 34.71 12.95 -14.58
C VAL A 331 35.19 13.73 -15.81
N GLN A 332 36.46 14.13 -15.87
CA GLN A 332 37.04 14.96 -16.94
C GLN A 332 36.80 14.38 -18.36
N ASP A 333 36.82 13.06 -18.52
CA ASP A 333 36.64 12.39 -19.82
C ASP A 333 35.16 12.17 -20.19
N ARG A 334 34.21 12.61 -19.33
CA ARG A 334 32.77 12.41 -19.53
C ARG A 334 32.08 13.57 -20.25
N PHE A 335 32.77 14.70 -20.40
CA PHE A 335 32.23 15.88 -21.06
C PHE A 335 32.14 15.68 -22.57
N LYS A 336 31.01 16.12 -23.14
CA LYS A 336 30.68 15.95 -24.56
C LYS A 336 29.95 17.21 -25.06
N PRO A 337 30.02 17.52 -26.36
CA PRO A 337 29.39 18.71 -26.89
C PRO A 337 27.85 18.68 -26.87
N TYR A 338 27.26 17.49 -27.09
CA TYR A 338 25.80 17.32 -27.22
C TYR A 338 25.15 18.36 -28.19
N SER A 339 25.86 18.74 -29.25
CA SER A 339 25.43 19.77 -30.22
C SER A 339 24.04 19.48 -30.81
N TYR A 340 23.76 18.21 -31.11
CA TYR A 340 22.45 17.78 -31.61
C TYR A 340 21.28 18.13 -30.67
N LEU A 341 21.51 18.21 -29.35
CA LEU A 341 20.48 18.63 -28.37
C LEU A 341 20.31 20.14 -28.37
N ALA A 342 21.38 20.91 -28.55
CA ALA A 342 21.30 22.37 -28.71
C ALA A 342 20.51 22.73 -29.98
N ASP A 343 20.82 22.08 -31.10
CA ASP A 343 20.11 22.27 -32.37
C ASP A 343 18.63 21.85 -32.28
N LYS A 344 18.36 20.78 -31.53
CA LYS A 344 16.99 20.35 -31.26
C LYS A 344 16.23 21.35 -30.41
N GLU A 345 16.85 21.88 -29.36
CA GLU A 345 16.24 22.88 -28.48
C GLU A 345 15.89 24.15 -29.26
N ALA A 346 16.77 24.64 -30.13
CA ALA A 346 16.49 25.77 -31.02
C ALA A 346 15.29 25.50 -31.94
N ARG A 347 15.21 24.31 -32.54
CA ARG A 347 14.06 23.89 -33.37
C ARG A 347 12.76 23.76 -32.57
N ASP A 348 12.83 23.18 -31.37
CA ASP A 348 11.65 23.00 -30.51
C ASP A 348 11.13 24.36 -30.01
N LEU A 349 12.02 25.31 -29.66
CA LEU A 349 11.68 26.68 -29.32
C LEU A 349 11.02 27.42 -30.48
N ALA A 350 11.59 27.31 -31.70
CA ALA A 350 10.99 27.89 -32.90
C ALA A 350 9.60 27.31 -33.22
N ALA A 351 9.35 26.06 -32.81
CA ALA A 351 8.06 25.39 -32.92
C ALA A 351 7.11 25.66 -31.72
N GLY A 352 7.47 26.56 -30.80
CA GLY A 352 6.65 26.90 -29.63
C GLY A 352 6.58 25.82 -28.55
N LYS A 353 7.49 24.83 -28.57
CA LYS A 353 7.57 23.77 -27.55
C LYS A 353 8.50 24.19 -26.41
N GLY A 354 8.28 23.62 -25.23
CA GLY A 354 9.04 23.95 -24.01
C GLY A 354 10.23 23.03 -23.67
N PHE A 355 10.59 22.08 -24.54
CA PHE A 355 11.64 21.09 -24.23
C PHE A 355 13.04 21.71 -24.30
N ARG A 356 13.70 21.85 -23.14
CA ARG A 356 15.04 22.45 -23.02
C ARG A 356 15.88 21.73 -21.98
N ARG A 357 17.19 21.61 -22.22
CA ARG A 357 18.10 21.00 -21.23
C ARG A 357 18.20 21.90 -20.00
N GLN A 358 18.41 21.29 -18.84
CA GLN A 358 18.81 22.03 -17.65
C GLN A 358 20.34 22.02 -17.60
N LEU A 359 20.97 23.08 -18.11
CA LEU A 359 22.44 23.20 -18.13
C LEU A 359 22.92 23.91 -16.87
N LEU A 360 23.48 23.15 -15.94
CA LEU A 360 23.85 23.53 -14.58
C LEU A 360 25.37 23.70 -14.43
N ASP A 361 25.83 24.54 -13.51
CA ASP A 361 27.26 24.67 -13.15
C ASP A 361 27.61 24.09 -11.77
N GLY A 362 26.61 23.64 -11.02
CA GLY A 362 26.77 23.04 -9.69
C GLY A 362 26.49 24.02 -8.55
N SER A 363 26.43 25.33 -8.81
CA SER A 363 26.11 26.34 -7.79
C SER A 363 24.64 26.32 -7.39
N GLU A 364 23.77 25.68 -8.18
CA GLU A 364 22.34 25.67 -7.94
C GLU A 364 21.99 24.88 -6.67
N ALA A 365 21.03 25.39 -5.90
CA ALA A 365 20.54 24.72 -4.69
C ALA A 365 19.64 23.51 -4.99
N SER A 366 19.31 23.24 -6.27
CA SER A 366 18.41 22.15 -6.69
C SER A 366 18.51 21.89 -8.18
N LEU A 367 18.12 20.69 -8.61
CA LEU A 367 17.91 20.34 -10.02
C LEU A 367 16.50 19.79 -10.26
N GLY A 368 16.03 19.83 -11.51
CA GLY A 368 14.75 19.25 -11.91
C GLY A 368 14.79 17.72 -11.97
N THR A 369 13.62 17.10 -12.05
CA THR A 369 13.45 15.65 -12.00
C THR A 369 14.32 14.89 -13.03
N ILE A 370 15.03 13.87 -12.54
CA ILE A 370 15.80 12.91 -13.34
C ILE A 370 14.92 11.70 -13.65
N GLY A 371 14.72 11.40 -14.93
CA GLY A 371 13.85 10.29 -15.35
C GLY A 371 14.60 9.01 -15.72
N ARG A 372 13.88 7.87 -15.76
CA ARG A 372 14.41 6.53 -16.09
C ARG A 372 15.41 6.50 -17.27
N GLY A 373 15.10 7.23 -18.35
CA GLY A 373 15.92 7.25 -19.57
C GLY A 373 17.12 8.20 -19.55
N TYR A 374 17.62 8.60 -18.37
CA TYR A 374 18.64 9.65 -18.22
C TYR A 374 19.93 9.36 -18.99
N SER A 375 20.40 8.11 -19.01
CA SER A 375 21.60 7.66 -19.74
C SER A 375 21.56 7.96 -21.25
N LYS A 376 20.38 8.18 -21.82
CA LYS A 376 20.17 8.52 -23.24
C LYS A 376 20.36 9.99 -23.57
N ALA A 377 20.72 10.84 -22.60
CA ALA A 377 20.88 12.29 -22.75
C ALA A 377 19.66 12.94 -23.43
N ARG A 378 18.58 13.10 -22.66
CA ARG A 378 17.29 13.62 -23.17
C ARG A 378 17.19 15.14 -23.04
N SER A 379 16.33 15.73 -23.86
CA SER A 379 16.19 17.19 -24.04
C SER A 379 15.64 17.97 -22.84
N THR A 380 15.33 17.35 -21.70
CA THR A 380 14.75 18.04 -20.53
C THR A 380 15.49 17.76 -19.22
N GLU A 381 16.52 16.94 -19.28
CA GLU A 381 17.21 16.42 -18.11
C GLU A 381 18.31 17.41 -17.65
N PRO A 382 18.83 17.26 -16.41
CA PRO A 382 19.99 17.99 -15.93
C PRO A 382 21.30 17.53 -16.55
N PHE A 383 22.14 18.50 -16.90
CA PHE A 383 23.51 18.32 -17.38
C PHE A 383 24.41 19.30 -16.64
N LEU A 384 25.64 18.87 -16.33
CA LEU A 384 26.68 19.70 -15.73
C LEU A 384 27.58 20.26 -16.83
N ARG A 385 27.76 21.58 -16.87
CA ARG A 385 28.64 22.27 -17.82
C ARG A 385 30.10 21.97 -17.51
N HIS A 386 30.94 21.93 -18.53
CA HIS A 386 32.38 21.92 -18.31
C HIS A 386 32.79 23.27 -17.70
N PRO A 387 33.64 23.30 -16.66
CA PRO A 387 34.02 24.54 -15.98
C PRO A 387 34.70 25.54 -16.93
N ASP A 388 35.54 25.03 -17.84
CA ASP A 388 36.35 25.87 -18.74
C ASP A 388 35.88 25.86 -20.21
N ASP A 389 34.88 25.06 -20.58
CA ASP A 389 34.43 24.91 -21.97
C ASP A 389 32.90 24.95 -22.06
N SER A 390 32.37 26.14 -22.35
CA SER A 390 30.92 26.37 -22.47
C SER A 390 30.23 25.52 -23.55
N GLY A 391 30.98 24.93 -24.48
CA GLY A 391 30.46 24.05 -25.52
C GLY A 391 30.23 22.62 -25.05
N GLN A 392 30.74 22.23 -23.88
CA GLN A 392 30.68 20.87 -23.39
C GLN A 392 29.88 20.73 -22.08
N SER A 393 29.25 19.56 -21.94
CA SER A 393 28.51 19.20 -20.75
C SER A 393 28.54 17.69 -20.53
N ARG A 394 28.18 17.24 -19.33
CA ARG A 394 28.06 15.82 -18.98
C ARG A 394 26.76 15.53 -18.26
N LEU A 395 26.37 14.27 -18.24
CA LEU A 395 25.37 13.77 -17.30
C LEU A 395 26.01 13.58 -15.92
N LEU A 396 25.17 13.53 -14.88
CA LEU A 396 25.56 13.03 -13.56
C LEU A 396 26.03 11.58 -13.67
N THR A 397 27.06 11.19 -12.90
CA THR A 397 27.41 9.78 -12.73
C THR A 397 26.34 9.07 -11.91
N LYS A 398 26.28 7.74 -11.94
CA LYS A 398 25.36 6.98 -11.09
C LYS A 398 25.48 7.30 -9.59
N ALA A 399 26.69 7.58 -9.11
CA ALA A 399 26.94 7.95 -7.71
C ALA A 399 26.34 9.33 -7.39
N GLU A 400 26.58 10.32 -8.25
CA GLU A 400 26.01 11.67 -8.09
C GLU A 400 24.47 11.64 -8.18
N HIS A 401 23.91 10.87 -9.12
CA HIS A 401 22.46 10.69 -9.23
C HIS A 401 21.88 10.05 -7.96
N ALA A 402 22.55 9.05 -7.38
CA ALA A 402 22.14 8.46 -6.11
C ALA A 402 22.16 9.50 -4.98
N ARG A 403 23.25 10.25 -4.81
CA ARG A 403 23.41 11.29 -3.78
C ARG A 403 22.36 12.41 -3.89
N VAL A 404 22.12 12.91 -5.11
CA VAL A 404 21.09 13.93 -5.38
C VAL A 404 19.71 13.50 -4.87
N LYS A 405 19.37 12.21 -5.05
CA LYS A 405 18.12 11.59 -4.58
C LYS A 405 18.18 11.06 -3.15
N THR A 406 19.31 11.27 -2.48
CA THR A 406 19.67 10.73 -1.16
C THR A 406 19.58 9.20 -1.07
N VAL A 407 19.70 8.51 -2.19
CA VAL A 407 19.71 7.05 -2.26
C VAL A 407 21.10 6.56 -1.88
N PRO A 408 21.25 5.58 -0.96
CA PRO A 408 22.54 4.99 -0.65
C PRO A 408 23.24 4.42 -1.90
N GLU A 409 24.47 4.84 -2.17
CA GLU A 409 25.24 4.45 -3.36
C GLU A 409 25.42 2.94 -3.49
N MET A 410 25.45 2.23 -2.35
CA MET A 410 25.48 0.78 -2.29
C MET A 410 24.38 0.13 -3.14
N LEU A 411 23.18 0.70 -3.20
CA LEU A 411 22.05 0.13 -3.96
C LEU A 411 22.28 0.10 -5.49
N VAL A 412 23.27 0.84 -6.00
CA VAL A 412 23.67 0.84 -7.41
C VAL A 412 25.12 0.38 -7.64
N GLN A 413 25.72 -0.22 -6.61
CA GLN A 413 27.07 -0.77 -6.69
C GLN A 413 27.12 -1.93 -7.69
N GLY A 414 28.21 -2.02 -8.46
CA GLY A 414 28.39 -3.06 -9.48
C GLY A 414 27.54 -2.90 -10.76
N LEU A 415 26.51 -2.04 -10.76
CA LEU A 415 25.63 -1.85 -11.92
C LEU A 415 26.25 -0.95 -13.00
N SER A 416 25.81 -1.11 -14.25
CA SER A 416 26.14 -0.17 -15.33
C SER A 416 25.50 1.20 -15.11
N GLU A 417 26.03 2.26 -15.74
CA GLU A 417 25.42 3.60 -15.72
C GLU A 417 23.96 3.57 -16.19
N THR A 418 23.67 2.81 -17.26
CA THR A 418 22.32 2.68 -17.80
C THR A 418 21.35 2.09 -16.77
N VAL A 419 21.68 0.92 -16.21
CA VAL A 419 20.78 0.25 -15.24
C VAL A 419 20.64 1.08 -13.97
N SER A 420 21.73 1.68 -13.48
CA SER A 420 21.70 2.54 -12.29
C SER A 420 20.78 3.74 -12.48
N HIS A 421 20.89 4.43 -13.62
CA HIS A 421 20.02 5.57 -13.91
C HIS A 421 18.56 5.17 -14.16
N GLU A 422 18.30 3.99 -14.71
CA GLU A 422 16.93 3.47 -14.84
C GLU A 422 16.32 3.21 -13.46
N LEU A 423 17.04 2.50 -12.58
CA LEU A 423 16.66 2.19 -11.20
C LEU A 423 16.42 3.46 -10.38
N LEU A 424 17.36 4.42 -10.39
CA LEU A 424 17.24 5.68 -9.67
C LEU A 424 16.17 6.60 -10.26
N GLY A 425 16.07 6.66 -11.58
CA GLY A 425 15.14 7.51 -12.31
C GLY A 425 13.68 7.08 -12.16
N GLN A 426 13.44 5.80 -11.88
CA GLN A 426 12.11 5.27 -11.54
C GLN A 426 11.87 5.19 -10.02
N GLY A 427 12.93 5.17 -9.20
CA GLY A 427 12.85 5.08 -7.74
C GLY A 427 12.16 6.27 -7.05
N ALA A 428 11.83 6.03 -5.78
CA ALA A 428 11.28 7.00 -4.84
C ALA A 428 12.36 8.00 -4.35
N VAL A 429 11.93 9.06 -3.66
CA VAL A 429 12.84 10.00 -2.97
C VAL A 429 13.17 9.42 -1.60
N HIS A 430 14.40 8.94 -1.42
CA HIS A 430 14.74 8.09 -0.26
C HIS A 430 14.54 8.81 1.08
N CYS A 431 15.06 10.03 1.25
CA CYS A 431 14.90 10.78 2.51
C CYS A 431 13.43 11.07 2.85
N ALA A 432 12.60 11.36 1.85
CA ALA A 432 11.17 11.60 2.06
C ALA A 432 10.45 10.35 2.59
N PHE A 433 10.73 9.18 2.01
CA PHE A 433 10.13 7.93 2.49
C PHE A 433 10.79 7.39 3.77
N ARG A 434 12.03 7.78 4.09
CA ARG A 434 12.62 7.55 5.41
C ARG A 434 11.86 8.32 6.50
N ALA A 435 11.45 9.56 6.23
CA ALA A 435 10.57 10.30 7.12
C ALA A 435 9.21 9.60 7.32
N VAL A 436 8.64 9.02 6.25
CA VAL A 436 7.42 8.20 6.35
C VAL A 436 7.64 6.95 7.21
N GLY A 437 8.77 6.25 7.05
CA GLY A 437 9.12 5.12 7.91
C GLY A 437 9.21 5.50 9.39
N ARG A 438 9.81 6.67 9.68
CA ARG A 438 9.87 7.24 11.03
C ARG A 438 8.48 7.58 11.58
N LEU A 439 7.61 8.18 10.76
CA LEU A 439 6.22 8.45 11.12
C LEU A 439 5.48 7.15 11.49
N ILE A 440 5.56 6.13 10.63
CA ILE A 440 4.92 4.83 10.87
C ILE A 440 5.39 4.25 12.20
N GLY A 441 6.70 4.23 12.46
CA GLY A 441 7.24 3.72 13.72
C GLY A 441 6.74 4.50 14.94
N ASN A 442 6.60 5.83 14.84
CA ASN A 442 6.03 6.67 15.90
C ASN A 442 4.54 6.37 16.13
N CYS A 443 3.73 6.26 15.08
CA CYS A 443 2.31 5.90 15.16
C CYS A 443 2.09 4.56 15.88
N LEU A 444 2.94 3.58 15.60
CA LEU A 444 2.85 2.27 16.26
C LEU A 444 3.26 2.31 17.73
N ARG A 445 4.23 3.16 18.09
CA ARG A 445 4.63 3.39 19.49
C ARG A 445 3.59 4.16 20.29
N SER A 446 2.82 5.02 19.66
CA SER A 446 1.77 5.81 20.31
C SER A 446 0.47 5.04 20.57
N ILE A 447 0.33 3.79 20.09
CA ILE A 447 -0.83 2.96 20.41
C ILE A 447 -0.86 2.74 21.92
N SER A 448 -1.94 3.20 22.57
CA SER A 448 -2.05 3.16 24.03
C SER A 448 -2.16 1.72 24.54
N GLU A 449 -1.68 1.46 25.77
CA GLU A 449 -1.84 0.14 26.41
C GLU A 449 -3.32 -0.27 26.53
N GLN A 450 -4.22 0.71 26.70
CA GLN A 450 -5.65 0.49 26.70
C GLN A 450 -6.15 -0.02 25.35
N ASP A 451 -5.70 0.57 24.24
CA ASP A 451 -6.06 0.15 22.89
C ASP A 451 -5.46 -1.22 22.56
N LYS A 452 -4.21 -1.47 22.97
CA LYS A 452 -3.58 -2.78 22.85
C LYS A 452 -4.41 -3.85 23.57
N ALA A 453 -4.80 -3.61 24.82
CA ALA A 453 -5.61 -4.53 25.59
C ALA A 453 -7.01 -4.75 24.97
N ALA A 454 -7.65 -3.69 24.49
CA ALA A 454 -8.96 -3.78 23.83
C ALA A 454 -8.90 -4.64 22.56
N TRP A 455 -7.86 -4.44 21.74
CA TRP A 455 -7.63 -5.25 20.54
C TRP A 455 -7.25 -6.68 20.86
N GLN A 456 -6.38 -6.93 21.84
CA GLN A 456 -6.04 -8.28 22.28
C GLN A 456 -7.28 -9.04 22.77
N GLN A 457 -8.16 -8.40 23.53
CA GLN A 457 -9.43 -8.99 23.93
C GLN A 457 -10.33 -9.30 22.72
N LYS A 458 -10.43 -8.37 21.75
CA LYS A 458 -11.19 -8.58 20.50
C LYS A 458 -10.60 -9.75 19.71
N TRP A 459 -9.27 -9.80 19.57
CA TRP A 459 -8.55 -10.85 18.87
C TRP A 459 -8.68 -12.21 19.54
N LEU A 460 -8.45 -12.31 20.86
CA LEU A 460 -8.66 -13.55 21.60
C LEU A 460 -10.11 -14.03 21.48
N LYS A 461 -11.12 -13.17 21.52
CA LYS A 461 -12.52 -13.62 21.31
C LYS A 461 -12.77 -14.12 19.89
N THR A 462 -12.13 -13.50 18.90
CA THR A 462 -12.24 -13.94 17.50
C THR A 462 -11.26 -15.06 17.14
N HIS A 463 -10.29 -15.43 17.99
CA HIS A 463 -9.19 -16.37 17.68
C HIS A 463 -8.96 -17.51 18.70
N SER A 464 -9.26 -17.35 19.99
CA SER A 464 -9.24 -18.44 21.00
C SER A 464 -10.43 -19.40 20.82
N ALA A 465 -10.32 -20.73 20.91
CA ALA A 465 -9.18 -21.65 20.93
C ALA A 465 -9.41 -22.75 19.88
N ALA A 466 -8.35 -23.06 19.10
CA ALA A 466 -8.19 -24.19 18.16
C ALA A 466 -8.70 -25.51 18.72
#